data_AF-A0AAJ2MZT6-F1
#
_entry.id   AF-A0AAJ2MZT6-F1
#
_cell.length_a   1.000
_cell.length_b   1.000
_cell.length_c   1.000
_cell.angle_alpha   90.00
_cell.angle_beta   90.00
_cell.angle_gamma   90.00
#
_symmetry.space_group_name_H-M   'P 1'
#
loop_
_entity.id
_entity.type
_entity.pdbx_description
1 polymer ?
#
loop_
_entity_poly.entity_id
_entity_poly.type
_entity_poly.pdbx_seq_one_letter_code
_entity_poly.pdbx_strand_id
1 'polypeptide(L)'
;MSKHTPGPWAYQEDSDAYTHIVRGPNNRFICQLAQVTSAEIEANARLIAAAPELLEALERILKGALSLPRFAEELARAAIAKATGGAQ
;
A
#
# COMPACT_ATOMS: atom_id res chain seq x y z
N MET A 1 4.01 -4.95 -19.48
CA MET A 1 3.26 -4.94 -18.20
C MET A 1 4.04 -4.09 -17.21
N SER A 2 3.49 -2.93 -16.84
CA SER A 2 4.04 -2.11 -15.76
C SER A 2 3.74 -2.79 -14.42
N LYS A 3 4.78 -3.18 -13.69
CA LYS A 3 4.66 -3.65 -12.30
C LYS A 3 4.66 -2.45 -11.36
N HIS A 4 3.97 -2.53 -10.22
CA HIS A 4 4.11 -1.55 -9.15
C HIS A 4 5.56 -1.50 -8.65
N THR A 5 5.96 -0.38 -8.05
CA THR A 5 7.28 -0.27 -7.42
C THR A 5 7.36 -1.26 -6.26
N PRO A 6 8.31 -2.21 -6.24
CA PRO A 6 8.45 -3.13 -5.12
C PRO A 6 8.70 -2.37 -3.80
N GLY A 7 8.18 -2.91 -2.70
CA GLY A 7 8.47 -2.43 -1.35
C GLY A 7 9.92 -2.73 -0.92
N PRO A 8 10.29 -2.36 0.32
CA PRO A 8 9.47 -1.64 1.29
C PRO A 8 9.28 -0.17 0.91
N TRP A 9 8.12 0.41 1.23
CA TRP A 9 7.93 1.85 1.20
C TRP A 9 7.90 2.42 2.62
N ALA A 10 8.25 3.69 2.77
CA ALA A 10 8.32 4.37 4.06
C ALA A 10 7.76 5.79 3.93
N TYR A 11 6.95 6.18 4.91
CA TYR A 11 6.55 7.56 5.12
C TYR A 11 7.71 8.32 5.79
N GLN A 12 8.08 9.48 5.26
CA GLN A 12 9.07 10.38 5.86
C GLN A 12 8.38 11.27 6.90
N GLU A 13 8.50 10.91 8.18
CA GLU A 13 7.88 11.65 9.29
C GLU A 13 8.57 13.00 9.56
N ASP A 14 9.87 13.12 9.25
CA ASP A 14 10.70 14.30 9.54
C ASP A 14 10.83 15.31 8.37
N SER A 15 10.05 15.18 7.30
CA SER A 15 10.09 16.19 6.24
C SER A 15 9.40 17.48 6.68
N ASP A 16 9.90 18.63 6.23
CA ASP A 16 9.34 19.97 6.50
C ASP A 16 7.81 19.91 6.54
N ALA A 17 7.20 20.60 7.53
CA ALA A 17 5.78 20.55 7.94
C ALA A 17 4.72 20.82 6.83
N TYR A 18 5.13 20.86 5.57
CA TYR A 18 4.31 21.07 4.40
C TYR A 18 4.45 19.94 3.38
N THR A 19 5.22 18.88 3.68
CA THR A 19 5.46 17.78 2.75
C THR A 19 5.28 16.43 3.45
N HIS A 20 4.28 15.65 3.03
CA HIS A 20 4.12 14.25 3.43
C HIS A 20 4.51 13.36 2.26
N ILE A 21 5.69 12.73 2.33
CA ILE A 21 6.26 11.98 1.22
C ILE A 21 6.37 10.49 1.58
N VAL A 22 5.89 9.64 0.68
CA VAL A 22 6.15 8.19 0.72
C VAL A 22 7.27 7.88 -0.26
N ARG A 23 8.28 7.15 0.21
CA ARG A 23 9.44 6.74 -0.59
C ARG A 23 9.64 5.24 -0.58
N GLY A 24 10.12 4.71 -1.69
CA GLY A 24 10.55 3.34 -1.83
C GLY A 24 12.05 3.18 -1.60
N PRO A 25 12.59 1.98 -1.89
CA PRO A 25 14.01 1.69 -1.73
C PRO A 25 14.89 2.67 -2.51
N ASN A 26 16.09 2.93 -2.01
CA ASN A 26 17.05 3.88 -2.59
C ASN A 26 16.48 5.31 -2.74
N ASN A 27 15.66 5.74 -1.78
CA ASN A 27 15.06 7.08 -1.75
C ASN A 27 14.13 7.38 -2.95
N ARG A 28 13.65 6.34 -3.65
CA ARG A 28 12.78 6.48 -4.82
C ARG A 28 11.48 7.18 -4.43
N PHE A 29 11.14 8.27 -5.09
CA PHE A 29 9.88 8.97 -4.86
C PHE A 29 8.69 8.10 -5.31
N ILE A 30 7.73 7.87 -4.42
CA ILE A 30 6.49 7.14 -4.72
C ILE A 30 5.34 8.13 -4.89
N CYS A 31 5.10 8.95 -3.88
CA CYS A 31 4.10 10.02 -3.93
C CYS A 31 4.35 11.08 -2.87
N GLN A 32 3.70 12.23 -3.06
CA GLN A 32 3.57 13.29 -2.07
C GLN A 32 2.07 13.54 -1.86
N LEU A 33 1.65 13.64 -0.61
CA LEU A 33 0.27 13.95 -0.26
C LEU A 33 0.15 15.48 -0.13
N ALA A 34 -0.78 16.07 -0.89
CA ALA A 34 -0.96 17.51 -1.02
C ALA A 34 -2.03 18.03 -0.04
N GLN A 35 -1.70 18.14 1.25
CA GLN A 35 -2.47 18.89 2.25
C GLN A 35 -1.53 19.44 3.33
N VAL A 36 -1.99 20.47 4.06
CA VAL A 36 -1.32 20.98 5.27
C VAL A 36 -1.41 19.91 6.37
N THR A 37 -0.36 19.78 7.18
CA THR A 37 -0.22 18.76 8.24
C THR A 37 -1.50 18.54 9.05
N SER A 38 -1.93 17.29 9.10
CA SER A 38 -3.02 16.81 9.96
C SER A 38 -2.77 15.35 10.35
N ALA A 39 -3.38 14.89 11.44
CA ALA A 39 -3.28 13.48 11.84
C ALA A 39 -3.83 12.53 10.74
N GLU A 40 -4.78 13.00 9.94
CA GLU A 40 -5.37 12.23 8.84
C GLU A 40 -4.36 11.98 7.70
N ILE A 41 -3.61 13.00 7.29
CA ILE A 41 -2.65 12.85 6.19
C ILE A 41 -1.49 11.94 6.59
N GLU A 42 -1.04 11.99 7.83
CA GLU A 42 -0.05 11.04 8.35
C GLU A 42 -0.58 9.60 8.37
N ALA A 43 -1.83 9.41 8.82
CA ALA A 43 -2.46 8.09 8.81
C ALA A 43 -2.59 7.54 7.38
N ASN A 44 -2.99 8.38 6.42
CA ASN A 44 -3.06 8.02 5.02
C ASN A 44 -1.66 7.70 4.44
N ALA A 45 -0.63 8.48 4.78
CA ALA A 45 0.74 8.23 4.34
C ALA A 45 1.28 6.89 4.87
N ARG A 46 1.02 6.57 6.14
CA ARG A 46 1.36 5.27 6.73
C ARG A 46 0.64 4.11 6.03
N LEU A 47 -0.65 4.27 5.72
CA LEU A 47 -1.42 3.25 5.00
C LEU A 47 -0.90 3.04 3.58
N ILE A 48 -0.56 4.11 2.85
CA ILE A 48 0.03 4.03 1.52
C ILE A 48 1.40 3.35 1.59
N ALA A 49 2.24 3.71 2.56
CA ALA A 49 3.56 3.12 2.74
C ALA A 49 3.49 1.60 3.00
N ALA A 50 2.46 1.12 3.68
CA ALA A 50 2.25 -0.31 3.93
C ALA A 50 1.65 -1.09 2.74
N ALA A 51 1.32 -0.43 1.62
CA ALA A 51 0.62 -1.08 0.51
C ALA A 51 1.35 -2.31 -0.08
N PRO A 52 2.69 -2.32 -0.25
CA PRO A 52 3.41 -3.53 -0.69
C PRO A 52 3.24 -4.71 0.28
N GLU A 53 3.39 -4.47 1.58
CA GLU A 53 3.30 -5.48 2.63
C GLU A 53 1.87 -6.00 2.77
N LEU A 54 0.87 -5.13 2.65
CA LEU A 54 -0.54 -5.50 2.64
C LEU A 54 -0.88 -6.39 1.43
N LEU A 55 -0.34 -6.07 0.24
CA LEU A 55 -0.50 -6.89 -0.95
C LEU A 55 0.12 -8.29 -0.77
N GLU A 56 1.36 -8.35 -0.26
CA GLU A 56 2.04 -9.61 0.03
C GLU A 56 1.25 -10.45 1.05
N ALA A 57 0.76 -9.83 2.13
CA ALA A 57 -0.02 -10.50 3.15
C ALA A 57 -1.29 -11.15 2.57
N LEU A 58 -2.05 -10.42 1.73
CA LEU A 58 -3.25 -10.94 1.08
C LEU A 58 -2.93 -12.11 0.13
N GLU A 59 -1.86 -12.00 -0.65
CA GLU A 59 -1.43 -13.10 -1.53
C GLU A 59 -1.04 -14.35 -0.74
N ARG A 60 -0.34 -14.19 0.39
CA ARG A 60 0.07 -15.31 1.26
C ARG A 60 -1.14 -15.94 1.96
N ILE A 61 -2.10 -15.14 2.38
CA ILE A 61 -3.37 -15.61 2.97
C ILE A 61 -4.13 -16.49 1.97
N LEU A 62 -4.27 -16.04 0.71
CA LEU A 62 -4.96 -16.81 -0.34
C LEU A 62 -4.22 -18.07 -0.79
N LYS A 63 -2.88 -18.07 -0.75
CA LYS A 63 -2.05 -19.23 -1.11
C LYS A 63 -1.93 -20.26 0.03
N GLY A 64 -2.23 -19.87 1.27
CA GLY A 64 -2.10 -20.74 2.44
C GLY A 64 -3.16 -21.86 2.48
N ALA A 65 -2.94 -22.85 3.35
CA ALA A 65 -3.89 -23.94 3.59
C ALA A 65 -5.07 -23.54 4.51
N LEU A 66 -5.31 -22.24 4.71
CA LEU A 66 -6.40 -21.74 5.53
C LEU A 66 -7.69 -21.72 4.71
N SER A 67 -8.73 -22.40 5.19
CA SER A 67 -10.07 -22.23 4.64
C SER A 67 -10.62 -20.89 5.12
N LEU A 68 -10.80 -19.96 4.18
CA LEU A 68 -11.45 -18.68 4.42
C LEU A 68 -12.95 -18.81 4.13
N PRO A 69 -13.81 -18.11 4.90
CA PRO A 69 -15.17 -17.88 4.46
C PRO A 69 -15.18 -17.24 3.06
N ARG A 70 -16.13 -17.65 2.20
CA ARG A 70 -16.21 -17.20 0.79
C ARG A 70 -16.11 -15.67 0.65
N PHE A 71 -16.81 -14.91 1.49
CA PHE A 71 -16.79 -13.45 1.44
C PHE A 71 -15.39 -12.86 1.67
N ALA A 72 -14.58 -13.45 2.55
CA ALA A 72 -13.24 -12.98 2.87
C ALA A 72 -12.27 -13.27 1.72
N GLU A 73 -12.42 -14.44 1.09
CA GLU A 73 -11.68 -14.80 -0.12
C GLU A 73 -11.98 -13.84 -1.28
N GLU A 74 -13.27 -13.56 -1.52
CA GLU A 74 -13.73 -12.63 -2.56
C GLU A 74 -13.18 -11.21 -2.34
N LEU A 75 -13.24 -10.71 -1.10
CA LEU A 75 -12.66 -9.40 -0.74
C LEU A 75 -11.15 -9.34 -0.99
N ALA A 76 -10.40 -10.37 -0.58
CA ALA A 76 -8.96 -10.42 -0.79
C ALA A 76 -8.61 -10.48 -2.29
N ARG A 77 -9.32 -11.29 -3.07
CA ARG A 77 -9.14 -11.37 -4.54
C ARG A 77 -9.44 -10.05 -5.21
N ALA A 78 -10.52 -9.37 -4.83
CA ALA A 78 -10.88 -8.07 -5.38
C ALA A 78 -9.83 -6.99 -5.07
N ALA A 79 -9.31 -6.97 -3.85
CA ALA A 79 -8.25 -6.03 -3.46
C ALA A 79 -6.94 -6.28 -4.25
N ILE A 80 -6.53 -7.54 -4.41
CA ILE A 80 -5.35 -7.92 -5.20
C ILE A 80 -5.53 -7.54 -6.67
N ALA A 81 -6.69 -7.84 -7.26
CA ALA A 81 -7.01 -7.49 -8.64
C ALA A 81 -6.87 -5.97 -8.85
N LYS A 82 -7.46 -5.17 -7.96
CA LYS A 82 -7.34 -3.71 -7.99
C LYS A 82 -5.89 -3.23 -7.89
N ALA A 83 -5.09 -3.82 -6.99
CA ALA A 83 -3.69 -3.44 -6.78
C ALA A 83 -2.75 -3.85 -7.93
N THR A 84 -3.12 -4.89 -8.69
CA THR A 84 -2.29 -5.46 -9.77
C THR A 84 -2.75 -5.07 -11.17
N GLY A 85 -3.82 -4.27 -11.29
CA GLY A 85 -4.38 -3.84 -12.57
C GLY A 85 -5.18 -4.93 -13.29
N GLY A 86 -5.65 -5.95 -12.56
CA GLY A 86 -6.61 -6.93 -13.06
C GLY A 86 -7.95 -6.28 -13.38
N ALA A 87 -8.61 -6.74 -14.45
CA ALA A 87 -9.91 -6.23 -14.88
C ALA A 87 -10.93 -6.33 -13.73
N GLN A 88 -11.63 -5.23 -13.50
CA GLN A 88 -12.68 -5.07 -12.50
C GLN A 88 -13.96 -5.78 -12.92
#